data_AF-W2SIH5-F1
#
_entry.id   AF-W2SIH5-F1
#
_cell.length_a   1.000
_cell.length_b   1.000
_cell.length_c   1.000
_cell.angle_alpha   90.00
_cell.angle_beta   90.00
_cell.angle_gamma   90.00
#
_symmetry.space_group_name_H-M   'P 1'
#
loop_
_entity.id
_entity.type
_entity.pdbx_description
1 polymer ?
#
loop_
_entity_poly.entity_id
_entity_poly.type
_entity_poly.pdbx_seq_one_letter_code
_entity_poly.pdbx_strand_id
1 'polypeptide(L)'
;MSIDGEFLRNVEVKTDERFGNSLSALSIIRSGKLIGVIDKEATNDPNALLILNLIKEAEDRNQANITLRQIDNRTYLQTSRDIAS
;
A
#
# COMPACT_ATOMS: atom_id res chain seq x y z
N MET A 1 -13.23 3.78 3.88
CA MET A 1 -11.88 3.36 3.40
C MET A 1 -11.79 3.56 1.91
N SER A 2 -10.62 3.91 1.36
CA SER A 2 -10.39 4.04 -0.09
C SER A 2 -8.95 3.69 -0.48
N ILE A 3 -8.75 3.34 -1.76
CA ILE A 3 -7.44 3.15 -2.39
C ILE A 3 -7.30 4.11 -3.57
N ASP A 4 -6.09 4.64 -3.76
CA ASP A 4 -5.75 5.50 -4.88
C ASP A 4 -5.70 4.70 -6.19
N GLY A 5 -6.59 5.03 -7.14
CA GLY A 5 -6.67 4.32 -8.41
C GLY A 5 -5.44 4.53 -9.31
N GLU A 6 -4.67 5.59 -9.11
CA GLU A 6 -3.43 5.81 -9.86
C GLU A 6 -2.29 4.93 -9.33
N PHE A 7 -2.19 4.76 -8.01
CA PHE A 7 -1.31 3.73 -7.43
C PHE A 7 -1.62 2.35 -8.01
N LEU A 8 -2.89 1.96 -8.10
CA LEU A 8 -3.31 0.65 -8.65
C LEU A 8 -2.92 0.43 -10.12
N ARG A 9 -2.77 1.50 -10.91
CA ARG A 9 -2.29 1.39 -12.29
C ARG A 9 -0.79 1.12 -12.41
N ASN A 10 -0.04 1.27 -11.31
CA ASN A 10 1.42 1.15 -11.30
C ASN A 10 1.91 -0.08 -10.53
N VAL A 11 1.01 -1.00 -10.18
CA VAL A 11 1.34 -2.23 -9.46
C VAL A 11 0.69 -3.43 -10.12
N GLU A 12 1.32 -4.59 -9.96
CA GLU A 12 0.76 -5.89 -10.33
C GLU A 12 0.82 -6.85 -9.14
N VAL A 13 -0.02 -7.89 -9.19
CA VAL A 13 0.05 -8.97 -8.21
C VAL A 13 1.11 -9.98 -8.66
N LYS A 14 2.11 -10.21 -7.81
CA LYS A 14 3.07 -11.32 -7.98
C LYS A 14 2.96 -12.31 -6.84
N THR A 15 3.15 -13.58 -7.17
CA THR A 15 3.29 -14.65 -6.19
C THR A 15 4.76 -14.84 -5.86
N ASP A 16 5.09 -14.72 -4.58
CA ASP A 16 6.41 -14.98 -4.02
C ASP A 16 6.36 -16.20 -3.10
N GLU A 17 7.41 -17.02 -3.08
CA GLU A 17 7.45 -18.25 -2.28
C GLU A 17 7.42 -18.00 -0.77
N ARG A 18 7.95 -16.85 -0.32
CA ARG A 18 8.06 -16.47 1.08
C ARG A 18 6.84 -15.71 1.57
N PHE A 19 6.29 -14.81 0.75
CA PHE A 19 5.23 -13.88 1.17
C PHE A 19 3.87 -14.15 0.52
N GLY A 20 3.78 -15.15 -0.37
CA GLY A 20 2.58 -15.44 -1.16
C GLY A 20 2.28 -14.31 -2.14
N ASN A 21 1.00 -14.00 -2.35
CA ASN A 21 0.59 -12.93 -3.25
C ASN A 21 0.87 -11.55 -2.65
N SER A 22 1.63 -10.72 -3.38
CA SER A 22 2.03 -9.37 -2.99
C SER A 22 1.93 -8.39 -4.15
N LEU A 23 1.88 -7.08 -3.84
CA LEU A 23 1.97 -6.03 -4.86
C LEU A 23 3.43 -5.74 -5.22
N SER A 24 3.75 -5.83 -6.50
CA SER A 24 5.03 -5.42 -7.07
C SER A 24 4.83 -4.19 -7.95
N ALA A 25 5.80 -3.28 -7.96
CA ALA A 25 5.75 -2.09 -8.80
C ALA A 25 5.98 -2.46 -10.29
N LEU A 26 5.11 -1.96 -11.17
CA LEU A 26 5.25 -2.06 -12.63
C LEU A 26 6.12 -0.93 -13.22
N SER A 27 6.18 0.20 -12.52
CA SER A 27 6.88 1.41 -12.91
C SER A 27 7.45 2.08 -11.66
N ILE A 28 8.22 3.16 -11.84
CA ILE A 28 8.73 3.94 -10.71
C ILE A 28 7.55 4.62 -9.99
N ILE A 29 7.31 4.24 -8.73
CA ILE A 29 6.36 4.90 -7.84
C ILE A 29 7.15 5.85 -6.96
N ARG A 30 6.88 7.15 -7.08
CA ARG A 30 7.61 8.19 -6.33
C ARG A 30 7.27 8.18 -4.85
N SER A 31 8.24 8.60 -4.03
CA SER A 31 8.07 8.83 -2.61
C SER A 31 6.91 9.80 -2.33
N GLY A 32 6.16 9.53 -1.26
CA GLY A 32 5.00 10.32 -0.84
C GLY A 32 3.71 10.01 -1.62
N LYS A 33 3.74 9.10 -2.60
CA LYS A 33 2.54 8.67 -3.34
C LYS A 33 1.53 8.08 -2.36
N LEU A 34 0.29 8.59 -2.41
CA LEU A 34 -0.83 8.05 -1.65
C LEU A 34 -1.22 6.68 -2.20
N ILE A 35 -1.37 5.71 -1.30
CA ILE A 35 -1.86 4.36 -1.60
C ILE A 35 -3.32 4.24 -1.22
N GLY A 36 -3.70 4.76 -0.05
CA GLY A 36 -5.07 4.68 0.43
C GLY A 36 -5.27 5.35 1.77
N VAL A 37 -6.53 5.44 2.18
CA VAL A 37 -6.96 6.04 3.44
C VAL A 37 -7.93 5.12 4.16
N ILE A 38 -7.63 4.85 5.43
CA ILE A 38 -8.51 4.14 6.36
C ILE A 38 -9.13 5.20 7.27
N ASP A 39 -10.44 5.37 7.16
CA ASP A 39 -11.21 6.24 8.04
C ASP A 39 -11.95 5.35 9.05
N LYS A 40 -11.66 5.52 10.35
CA LYS A 40 -12.20 4.65 11.42
C LYS A 40 -13.71 4.83 11.62
N GLU A 41 -14.29 5.92 11.12
CA GLU A 41 -15.72 6.21 11.25
C GLU A 41 -16.53 5.73 10.04
N ALA A 42 -15.86 5.36 8.95
CA ALA A 42 -16.50 4.91 7.72
C ALA A 42 -16.51 3.38 7.61
N THR A 43 -17.53 2.84 6.96
CA THR A 43 -17.57 1.44 6.55
C THR A 43 -16.37 1.12 5.66
N ASN A 44 -15.76 -0.05 5.89
CA ASN A 44 -14.66 -0.53 5.07
C ASN A 44 -15.17 -0.97 3.70
N ASP A 45 -14.42 -0.63 2.65
CA ASP A 45 -14.63 -1.17 1.32
C ASP A 45 -13.97 -2.56 1.26
N PRO A 46 -14.73 -3.65 1.02
CA PRO A 46 -14.19 -5.01 0.96
C PRO A 46 -13.09 -5.18 -0.09
N ASN A 47 -13.18 -4.48 -1.22
CA ASN A 47 -12.17 -4.54 -2.29
C ASN A 47 -10.88 -3.85 -1.85
N ALA A 48 -11.01 -2.72 -1.15
CA ALA A 48 -9.85 -2.04 -0.58
C ALA A 48 -9.15 -2.94 0.47
N LEU A 49 -9.91 -3.60 1.35
CA LEU A 49 -9.34 -4.55 2.32
C LEU A 49 -8.56 -5.68 1.63
N LEU A 50 -9.12 -6.25 0.57
CA LEU A 50 -8.48 -7.33 -0.18
C LEU A 50 -7.14 -6.88 -0.79
N ILE A 51 -7.11 -5.69 -1.39
CA ILE A 51 -5.91 -5.13 -1.99
C ILE A 51 -4.87 -4.76 -0.92
N LEU A 52 -5.29 -4.16 0.20
CA LEU A 52 -4.36 -3.84 1.29
C LEU A 52 -3.70 -5.08 1.89
N ASN A 53 -4.37 -6.24 1.86
CA ASN A 53 -3.79 -7.52 2.30
C ASN A 53 -2.65 -8.04 1.39
N LEU A 54 -2.51 -7.47 0.19
CA LEU A 54 -1.40 -7.75 -0.72
C LEU A 54 -0.17 -6.89 -0.42
N ILE A 55 -0.29 -5.88 0.45
CA ILE A 55 0.85 -5.15 0.99
C ILE A 55 1.39 -5.92 2.17
N LYS A 56 2.68 -6.26 2.15
CA LYS A 56 3.32 -7.08 3.18
C LYS A 56 4.05 -6.23 4.19
N GLU A 57 3.95 -6.64 5.45
CA GLU A 57 4.76 -6.05 6.52
C GLU A 57 6.22 -6.42 6.29
N ALA A 58 7.10 -5.42 6.39
CA ALA A 58 8.53 -5.63 6.24
C ALA A 58 9.11 -6.17 7.56
N GLU A 59 9.96 -7.19 7.48
CA GLU A 59 10.65 -7.75 8.66
C GLU A 59 11.70 -6.78 9.22
N ASP A 60 12.31 -5.97 8.35
CA ASP A 60 13.25 -4.91 8.72
C ASP A 60 12.72 -3.54 8.26
N ARG A 61 12.85 -2.53 9.12
CA ARG A 61 12.47 -1.14 8.82
C ARG A 61 13.17 -0.58 7.58
N ASN A 62 14.38 -1.02 7.26
CA ASN A 62 15.14 -0.62 6.08
C ASN A 62 14.56 -1.21 4.77
N GLN A 63 13.77 -2.28 4.88
CA GLN A 63 13.06 -2.88 3.76
C GLN A 63 11.69 -2.21 3.53
N ALA A 64 11.11 -1.61 4.58
CA ALA A 64 9.83 -0.90 4.49
C ALA A 64 9.89 0.24 3.46
N ASN A 65 9.02 0.18 2.47
CA ASN A 65 8.85 1.18 1.41
C ASN A 65 7.49 1.89 1.50
N ILE A 66 6.67 1.52 2.49
CA ILE A 66 5.38 2.12 2.80
C ILE A 66 5.39 2.57 4.25
N THR A 67 4.81 3.72 4.52
CA THR A 67 4.62 4.26 5.86
C THR A 67 3.14 4.52 6.13
N LEU A 68 2.78 4.43 7.40
CA LEU A 68 1.47 4.81 7.92
C LEU A 68 1.59 6.17 8.59
N ARG A 69 0.68 7.09 8.26
CA ARG A 69 0.56 8.38 8.94
C ARG A 69 -0.84 8.55 9.48
N GLN A 70 -0.98 8.77 10.78
CA GLN A 70 -2.27 9.06 11.39
C GLN A 70 -2.47 10.56 11.49
N ILE A 71 -3.63 11.04 11.02
CA ILE A 71 -4.09 12.42 11.18
C ILE A 71 -5.55 12.32 11.59
N ASP A 72 -5.86 12.80 12.78
CA ASP A 72 -7.18 12.66 13.42
C ASP A 72 -7.63 11.17 13.43
N ASN A 73 -8.84 10.89 12.91
CA ASN A 73 -9.42 9.55 12.82
C ASN A 73 -9.07 8.81 11.51
N ARG A 74 -8.10 9.32 10.74
CA ARG A 74 -7.69 8.74 9.46
C ARG A 74 -6.24 8.25 9.48
N THR A 75 -6.04 7.05 8.95
CA THR A 75 -4.73 6.48 8.67
C THR A 75 -4.46 6.54 7.18
N TYR A 76 -3.40 7.24 6.79
CA TYR A 76 -2.94 7.38 5.42
C TYR A 76 -1.81 6.39 5.17
N LEU A 77 -1.90 5.65 4.07
CA LEU A 77 -0.85 4.77 3.58
C LEU A 77 -0.12 5.48 2.45
N GLN A 78 1.19 5.66 2.56
CA GLN A 78 1.98 6.37 1.56
C GLN A 78 3.32 5.67 1.33
N THR A 79 3.87 5.81 0.12
CA THR A 79 5.26 5.38 -0.13
C THR A 79 6.23 6.25 0.68
N SER A 80 7.19 5.61 1.35
CA SER A 80 8.22 6.29 2.16
C SER A 80 9.49 6.62 1.37
N ARG A 81 9.65 6.00 0.19
CA ARG A 81 10.76 6.17 -0.75
C ARG A 81 10.29 5.85 -2.17
N ASP A 82 11.12 6.17 -3.16
CA ASP A 82 10.90 5.71 -4.52
C ASP A 82 10.95 4.17 -4.58
N ILE A 83 10.00 3.57 -5.28
CA ILE A 83 9.88 2.12 -5.49
C ILE A 83 10.05 1.85 -6.98
N ALA A 84 10.98 0.97 -7.34
CA ALA A 84 11.20 0.51 -8.70
C ALA A 84 10.89 -0.99 -8.82
N SER A 85 10.72 -1.47 -10.05
CA SER A 85 10.47 -2.88 -10.39
C SER A 85 11.65 -3.79 -10.09
#